data_AF-A0A443Q011-F1
#
_entry.id   AF-A0A443Q011-F1
#
_cell.length_a   1.000
_cell.length_b   1.000
_cell.length_c   1.000
_cell.angle_alpha   90.00
_cell.angle_beta   90.00
_cell.angle_gamma   90.00
#
_symmetry.space_group_name_H-M   'P 1'
#
loop_
_entity.id
_entity.type
_entity.pdbx_description
1 polymer ?
#
loop_
_entity_poly.entity_id
_entity_poly.type
_entity_poly.pdbx_seq_one_letter_code
_entity_poly.pdbx_strand_id
1 'polypeptide(L)'
;MVRPRIILFGDSITEGSFGDGGWGAALANLFSRKADVVLRGYSGYNTRWALLAKETAFGTGGAEEGAPVAVTVFLGANDACLPDRSSAFQHVPLNEYKQNLHDIIFFIKKRWPTTLVVLITPPPIDEDGRLRHPFGDNHDGLSKGPMNLRVLTQRPASLLPANVAFL
;
A
#
# COMPACT_ATOMS: atom_id res chain seq x y z
N MET A 1 -25.96 -11.65 12.62
CA MET A 1 -24.72 -11.09 13.20
C MET A 1 -23.73 -10.89 12.05
N VAL A 2 -23.18 -9.70 11.87
CA VAL A 2 -22.21 -9.40 10.81
C VAL A 2 -20.88 -10.06 11.17
N ARG A 3 -20.19 -10.67 10.20
CA ARG A 3 -18.87 -11.28 10.43
C ARG A 3 -17.81 -10.18 10.62
N PRO A 4 -16.79 -10.39 11.46
CA PRO A 4 -15.63 -9.51 11.51
C PRO A 4 -15.00 -9.32 10.13
N ARG A 5 -14.48 -8.13 9.84
CA ARG A 5 -13.87 -7.80 8.54
C ARG A 5 -12.38 -7.54 8.67
N ILE A 6 -11.60 -8.05 7.72
CA ILE A 6 -10.20 -7.69 7.50
C ILE A 6 -10.11 -6.99 6.15
N ILE A 7 -9.69 -5.72 6.12
CA ILE A 7 -9.61 -4.96 4.87
C ILE A 7 -8.16 -4.96 4.37
N LEU A 8 -7.97 -5.29 3.09
CA LEU A 8 -6.69 -5.24 2.42
C LEU A 8 -6.60 -3.97 1.58
N PHE A 9 -5.98 -2.91 2.11
CA PHE A 9 -5.84 -1.62 1.43
C PHE A 9 -4.45 -1.45 0.84
N GLY A 10 -4.36 -1.17 -0.47
CA GLY A 10 -3.07 -1.02 -1.14
C GLY A 10 -3.17 -0.76 -2.63
N ASP A 11 -2.07 -1.03 -3.32
CA ASP A 11 -1.91 -0.82 -4.77
C ASP A 11 -2.17 -2.10 -5.60
N SER A 12 -1.57 -2.20 -6.79
CA SER A 12 -1.67 -3.36 -7.69
C SER A 12 -1.23 -4.68 -7.04
N ILE A 13 -0.28 -4.65 -6.11
CA ILE A 13 0.17 -5.85 -5.38
C ILE A 13 -0.97 -6.38 -4.50
N THR A 14 -1.74 -5.47 -3.91
CA THR A 14 -2.94 -5.82 -3.16
C THR A 14 -4.06 -6.23 -4.09
N GLU A 15 -4.28 -5.52 -5.20
CA GLU A 15 -5.30 -5.84 -6.21
C GLU A 15 -5.14 -7.28 -6.73
N GLY A 16 -3.92 -7.67 -7.12
CA GLY A 16 -3.59 -9.01 -7.58
C GLY A 16 -3.53 -10.08 -6.48
N SER A 17 -3.70 -9.73 -5.21
CA SER A 17 -3.52 -10.66 -4.09
C SER A 17 -4.54 -11.80 -4.04
N PHE A 18 -5.64 -11.68 -4.76
CA PHE A 18 -6.69 -12.71 -4.87
C PHE A 18 -6.52 -13.63 -6.09
N GLY A 19 -5.47 -13.42 -6.89
CA GLY A 19 -5.12 -14.36 -7.97
C GLY A 19 -4.68 -15.72 -7.43
N ASP A 20 -4.49 -16.68 -8.34
CA ASP A 20 -4.07 -18.05 -7.99
C ASP A 20 -2.75 -18.05 -7.20
N GLY A 21 -2.78 -18.64 -6.00
CA GLY A 21 -1.63 -18.65 -5.09
C GLY A 21 -1.34 -17.31 -4.40
N GLY A 22 -2.18 -16.29 -4.60
CA GLY A 22 -2.03 -14.97 -4.02
C GLY A 22 -2.24 -14.94 -2.50
N TRP A 23 -1.54 -14.03 -1.82
CA TRP A 23 -1.56 -13.94 -0.36
C TRP A 23 -2.92 -13.53 0.22
N GLY A 24 -3.71 -12.73 -0.52
CA GLY A 24 -5.05 -12.32 -0.14
C GLY A 24 -6.03 -13.48 -0.21
N ALA A 25 -5.95 -14.31 -1.25
CA ALA A 25 -6.71 -15.55 -1.36
C ALA A 25 -6.32 -16.54 -0.24
N ALA A 26 -5.03 -16.70 0.03
CA ALA A 26 -4.53 -17.55 1.13
C ALA A 26 -5.06 -17.07 2.50
N LEU A 27 -5.06 -15.75 2.74
CA LEU A 27 -5.61 -15.15 3.95
C LEU A 27 -7.13 -15.38 4.06
N ALA A 28 -7.88 -15.18 2.98
CA ALA A 28 -9.32 -15.43 2.94
C ALA A 28 -9.64 -16.90 3.24
N ASN A 29 -8.86 -17.84 2.71
CA ASN A 29 -8.98 -19.26 3.03
C ASN A 29 -8.67 -19.56 4.51
N LEU A 30 -7.58 -18.99 5.06
CA LEU A 30 -7.19 -19.15 6.45
C LEU A 30 -8.28 -18.67 7.43
N PHE A 31 -8.94 -17.56 7.10
CA PHE A 31 -10.03 -16.97 7.88
C PHE A 31 -11.43 -17.42 7.43
N SER A 32 -11.52 -18.46 6.60
CA SER A 32 -12.80 -19.00 6.14
C SER A 32 -13.71 -19.35 7.32
N ARG A 33 -14.95 -18.86 7.25
CA ARG A 33 -15.99 -18.94 8.30
C ARG A 33 -15.68 -18.18 9.60
N LYS A 34 -14.59 -17.43 9.68
CA LYS A 34 -14.18 -16.64 10.86
C LYS A 34 -14.27 -15.13 10.62
N ALA A 35 -13.85 -14.66 9.45
CA ALA A 35 -13.89 -13.25 9.07
C ALA A 35 -14.03 -13.12 7.55
N ASP A 36 -14.59 -12.00 7.11
CA ASP A 36 -14.64 -11.63 5.70
C ASP A 36 -13.37 -10.83 5.35
N VAL A 37 -12.63 -11.28 4.34
CA VAL A 37 -11.44 -10.58 3.83
C VAL A 37 -11.88 -9.74 2.64
N VAL A 38 -11.74 -8.42 2.77
CA VAL A 38 -12.28 -7.44 1.83
C VAL A 38 -11.14 -6.80 1.06
N LEU A 39 -11.11 -7.01 -0.26
CA LEU A 39 -10.11 -6.44 -1.15
C LEU A 39 -10.39 -4.94 -1.45
N ARG A 40 -9.38 -4.10 -1.21
CA ARG A 40 -9.32 -2.67 -1.55
C ARG A 40 -7.94 -2.31 -2.14
N GLY A 41 -7.50 -3.12 -3.09
CA GLY A 41 -6.31 -2.85 -3.90
C GLY A 41 -6.68 -2.00 -5.12
N TYR A 42 -5.84 -1.01 -5.43
CA TYR A 42 -6.04 -0.10 -6.55
C TYR A 42 -4.77 0.00 -7.40
N SER A 43 -4.78 -0.65 -8.57
CA SER A 43 -3.60 -0.65 -9.43
C SER A 43 -3.12 0.77 -9.79
N GLY A 44 -1.80 0.95 -9.73
CA GLY A 44 -1.11 2.22 -9.99
C GLY A 44 -1.14 3.22 -8.82
N TYR A 45 -1.89 2.99 -7.75
CA TYR A 45 -2.05 3.98 -6.68
C TYR A 45 -0.77 4.17 -5.86
N ASN A 46 -0.38 5.43 -5.69
CA ASN A 46 0.57 5.86 -4.66
C ASN A 46 -0.17 6.35 -3.41
N THR A 47 0.56 6.76 -2.38
CA THR A 47 -0.06 7.24 -1.13
C THR A 47 -0.90 8.51 -1.30
N ARG A 48 -0.61 9.38 -2.27
CA ARG A 48 -1.43 10.57 -2.57
C ARG A 48 -2.82 10.18 -3.05
N TRP A 49 -2.89 9.28 -4.02
CA TRP A 49 -4.17 8.85 -4.60
C TRP A 49 -4.96 7.98 -3.61
N ALA A 50 -4.26 7.16 -2.82
CA ALA A 50 -4.88 6.43 -1.71
C ALA A 50 -5.57 7.36 -0.70
N LEU A 51 -4.97 8.49 -0.36
CA LEU A 51 -5.58 9.49 0.53
C LEU A 51 -6.84 10.14 -0.06
N LEU A 52 -6.89 10.34 -1.37
CA LEU A 52 -8.06 10.87 -2.06
C LEU A 52 -9.19 9.83 -2.11
N ALA A 53 -8.85 8.56 -2.32
CA ALA A 53 -9.81 7.48 -2.45
C ALA A 53 -10.28 6.86 -1.13
N LYS A 54 -9.72 7.26 0.03
CA LYS A 54 -9.99 6.62 1.33
C LYS A 54 -11.49 6.52 1.68
N GLU A 55 -12.29 7.56 1.41
CA GLU A 55 -13.74 7.50 1.70
C GLU A 55 -14.44 6.47 0.81
N THR A 56 -14.07 6.40 -0.46
CA THR A 56 -14.58 5.37 -1.38
C THR A 56 -14.11 3.97 -0.99
N ALA A 57 -12.85 3.83 -0.56
CA ALA A 57 -12.25 2.55 -0.18
C ALA A 57 -12.88 1.97 1.10
N PHE A 58 -13.14 2.81 2.10
CA PHE A 58 -13.67 2.38 3.40
C PHE A 58 -15.18 2.56 3.55
N GLY A 59 -15.85 3.16 2.57
CA GLY A 59 -17.28 3.44 2.57
C GLY A 59 -17.68 4.59 3.48
N THR A 60 -18.98 4.89 3.57
CA THR A 60 -19.52 5.91 4.49
C THR A 60 -19.74 5.39 5.91
N GLY A 61 -19.53 4.09 6.15
CA GLY A 61 -19.47 3.48 7.49
C GLY A 61 -20.71 3.74 8.31
N GLY A 62 -21.87 3.43 7.73
CA GLY A 62 -23.12 3.39 8.48
C GLY A 62 -22.98 2.48 9.70
N ALA A 63 -23.74 2.77 10.76
CA ALA A 63 -23.67 2.06 12.04
C ALA A 63 -23.81 0.53 11.91
N GLU A 64 -24.41 0.04 10.82
CA GLU A 64 -24.60 -1.38 10.53
C GLU A 64 -23.36 -2.12 10.00
N GLU A 65 -22.38 -1.41 9.42
CA GLU A 65 -21.20 -2.05 8.82
C GLU A 65 -20.11 -2.46 9.83
N GLY A 66 -20.11 -1.85 11.02
CA GLY A 66 -19.15 -2.13 12.10
C GLY A 66 -17.68 -1.82 11.75
N ALA A 67 -16.83 -1.72 12.78
CA ALA A 67 -15.40 -1.54 12.59
C ALA A 67 -14.74 -2.83 12.07
N PRO A 68 -13.82 -2.78 11.08
CA PRO A 68 -12.98 -3.92 10.74
C PRO A 68 -12.07 -4.26 11.91
N VAL A 69 -11.80 -5.54 12.12
CA VAL A 69 -10.86 -5.97 13.17
C VAL A 69 -9.41 -5.65 12.79
N ALA A 70 -9.11 -5.63 11.50
CA ALA A 70 -7.81 -5.23 10.98
C ALA A 70 -7.90 -4.57 9.61
N VAL A 71 -6.95 -3.66 9.33
CA VAL A 71 -6.71 -3.06 8.02
C VAL A 71 -5.23 -3.20 7.71
N THR A 72 -4.88 -3.82 6.58
CA THR A 72 -3.51 -3.76 6.06
C THR A 72 -3.36 -2.50 5.21
N VAL A 73 -2.20 -1.84 5.29
CA VAL A 73 -1.83 -0.75 4.38
C VAL A 73 -0.54 -1.18 3.68
N PHE A 74 -0.66 -1.51 2.39
CA PHE A 74 0.46 -1.97 1.57
C PHE A 74 0.63 -1.02 0.38
N LEU A 75 1.36 0.07 0.62
CA LEU A 75 1.57 1.18 -0.30
C LEU A 75 3.02 1.66 -0.24
N GLY A 76 3.52 2.19 -1.36
CA GLY A 76 4.82 2.83 -1.46
C GLY A 76 5.68 2.34 -2.63
N ALA A 77 5.28 1.25 -3.30
CA ALA A 77 5.98 0.78 -4.49
C ALA A 77 5.91 1.84 -5.62
N ASN A 78 4.73 2.41 -5.85
CA ASN A 78 4.50 3.47 -6.83
C ASN A 78 5.15 4.81 -6.40
N ASP A 79 5.09 5.16 -5.11
CA ASP A 79 5.73 6.34 -4.54
C ASP A 79 7.25 6.37 -4.80
N ALA A 80 7.89 5.20 -4.78
CA ALA A 80 9.33 5.01 -5.01
C ALA A 80 9.73 5.02 -6.51
N CYS A 81 8.80 5.30 -7.42
CA CYS A 81 9.14 5.57 -8.81
C CYS A 81 10.10 6.77 -8.89
N LEU A 82 11.08 6.71 -9.79
CA LEU A 82 12.06 7.79 -9.91
C LEU A 82 11.45 8.95 -10.70
N PRO A 83 11.72 10.20 -10.29
CA PRO A 83 11.17 11.39 -10.94
C PRO A 83 11.74 11.63 -12.36
N ASP A 84 12.81 10.93 -12.75
CA ASP A 84 13.47 11.05 -14.06
C ASP A 84 13.16 9.88 -15.01
N ARG A 85 12.12 9.07 -14.72
CA ARG A 85 11.76 7.86 -15.49
C ARG A 85 10.32 7.91 -16.01
N SER A 86 9.95 6.92 -16.83
CA SER A 86 8.62 6.83 -17.45
C SER A 86 7.46 6.81 -16.44
N SER A 87 7.69 6.28 -15.23
CA SER A 87 6.71 6.27 -14.14
C SER A 87 6.84 7.47 -13.17
N ALA A 88 7.53 8.54 -13.55
CA ALA A 88 7.74 9.72 -12.71
C ALA A 88 6.44 10.33 -12.17
N PHE A 89 5.32 10.19 -12.90
CA PHE A 89 4.00 10.68 -12.49
C PHE A 89 3.49 10.03 -11.17
N GLN A 90 4.03 8.87 -10.79
CA GLN A 90 3.70 8.19 -9.54
C GLN A 90 4.60 8.60 -8.37
N HIS A 91 5.74 9.25 -8.63
CA HIS A 91 6.73 9.58 -7.62
C HIS A 91 6.16 10.45 -6.49
N VAL A 92 6.41 10.04 -5.25
CA VAL A 92 6.10 10.82 -4.04
C VAL A 92 7.39 11.03 -3.24
N PRO A 93 7.80 12.29 -2.94
CA PRO A 93 8.97 12.56 -2.11
C PRO A 93 8.86 11.91 -0.74
N LEU A 94 10.00 11.46 -0.19
CA LEU A 94 10.02 10.68 1.06
C LEU A 94 9.31 11.36 2.24
N ASN A 95 9.46 12.68 2.39
CA ASN A 95 8.80 13.40 3.48
C ASN A 95 7.27 13.41 3.31
N GLU A 96 6.80 13.53 2.08
CA GLU A 96 5.38 13.46 1.77
C GLU A 96 4.83 12.05 1.92
N TYR A 97 5.57 11.02 1.47
CA TYR A 97 5.20 9.61 1.69
C TYR A 97 5.00 9.30 3.18
N LYS A 98 5.93 9.76 4.04
CA LYS A 98 5.82 9.63 5.50
C LYS A 98 4.56 10.30 6.02
N GLN A 99 4.30 11.55 5.62
CA GLN A 99 3.11 12.28 6.05
C GLN A 99 1.83 11.59 5.57
N ASN A 100 1.81 11.13 4.32
CA ASN A 100 0.65 10.45 3.76
C ASN A 100 0.31 9.17 4.52
N LEU A 101 1.32 8.38 4.91
CA LEU A 101 1.11 7.20 5.77
C LEU A 101 0.53 7.60 7.13
N HIS A 102 1.06 8.66 7.76
CA HIS A 102 0.49 9.18 9.01
C HIS A 102 -0.98 9.58 8.84
N ASP A 103 -1.33 10.25 7.77
CA ASP A 103 -2.70 10.72 7.50
C ASP A 103 -3.66 9.55 7.21
N ILE A 104 -3.19 8.51 6.50
CA ILE A 104 -3.96 7.27 6.27
C ILE A 104 -4.23 6.56 7.61
N ILE A 105 -3.20 6.38 8.44
CA ILE A 105 -3.34 5.74 9.75
C ILE A 105 -4.26 6.56 10.64
N PHE A 106 -4.08 7.88 10.68
CA PHE A 106 -4.90 8.80 11.45
C PHE A 106 -6.36 8.71 11.02
N PHE A 107 -6.65 8.68 9.72
CA PHE A 107 -8.01 8.49 9.21
C PHE A 107 -8.64 7.19 9.72
N ILE A 108 -7.94 6.07 9.58
CA ILE A 108 -8.44 4.76 10.03
C ILE A 108 -8.69 4.77 11.54
N LYS A 109 -7.73 5.26 12.34
CA LYS A 109 -7.83 5.27 13.81
C LYS A 109 -8.87 6.26 14.34
N LYS A 110 -9.03 7.42 13.68
CA LYS A 110 -10.09 8.37 14.02
C LYS A 110 -11.47 7.76 13.81
N ARG A 111 -11.62 6.97 12.74
CA ARG A 111 -12.88 6.29 12.41
C ARG A 111 -13.14 5.07 13.27
N TRP A 112 -12.11 4.25 13.48
CA TRP A 112 -12.18 2.99 14.21
C TRP A 112 -10.98 2.87 15.17
N PRO A 113 -11.09 3.42 16.40
CA PRO A 113 -9.98 3.48 17.34
C PRO A 113 -9.39 2.11 17.73
N THR A 114 -10.22 1.07 17.71
CA THR A 114 -9.85 -0.31 18.11
C THR A 114 -9.32 -1.16 16.95
N THR A 115 -9.47 -0.73 15.69
CA THR A 115 -8.99 -1.49 14.53
C THR A 115 -7.47 -1.64 14.57
N LEU A 116 -6.96 -2.85 14.35
CA LEU A 116 -5.54 -3.09 14.16
C LEU A 116 -5.11 -2.57 12.79
N VAL A 117 -4.08 -1.72 12.74
CA VAL A 117 -3.50 -1.28 11.46
C VAL A 117 -2.18 -2.01 11.26
N VAL A 118 -2.04 -2.71 10.14
CA VAL A 118 -0.84 -3.45 9.78
C VAL A 118 -0.19 -2.79 8.57
N LEU A 119 0.95 -2.15 8.77
CA LEU A 119 1.74 -1.57 7.68
C LEU A 119 2.60 -2.67 7.05
N ILE A 120 2.49 -2.84 5.74
CA ILE A 120 3.31 -3.77 4.98
C ILE A 120 4.29 -2.94 4.15
N THR A 121 5.58 -3.18 4.33
CA THR A 121 6.61 -2.46 3.57
C THR A 121 6.56 -2.81 2.07
N PRO A 122 6.78 -1.84 1.16
CA PRO A 122 6.89 -2.10 -0.28
C PRO A 122 7.91 -3.20 -0.59
N PRO A 123 7.70 -4.02 -1.63
CA PRO A 123 8.68 -5.02 -2.02
C PRO A 123 10.02 -4.37 -2.37
N PRO A 124 11.15 -5.09 -2.23
CA PRO A 124 12.45 -4.62 -2.66
C PRO A 124 12.43 -4.22 -4.14
N ILE A 125 13.12 -3.14 -4.47
CA ILE A 125 13.30 -2.69 -5.85
C ILE A 125 14.53 -3.40 -6.42
N ASP A 126 14.37 -4.07 -7.55
CA ASP A 126 15.51 -4.54 -8.35
C ASP A 126 16.11 -3.35 -9.11
N GLU A 127 17.12 -2.73 -8.51
CA GLU A 127 17.83 -1.59 -9.09
C GLU A 127 18.52 -1.97 -10.41
N ASP A 128 19.18 -3.13 -10.46
CA ASP A 128 19.90 -3.61 -11.64
C ASP A 128 18.94 -3.92 -12.79
N GLY A 129 17.80 -4.55 -12.49
CA GLY A 129 16.71 -4.74 -13.45
C GLY A 129 16.19 -3.41 -13.99
N ARG A 130 15.94 -2.42 -13.13
CA ARG A 130 15.49 -1.08 -13.52
C ARG A 130 16.49 -0.32 -14.38
N LEU A 131 17.79 -0.46 -14.11
CA LEU A 131 18.84 0.17 -14.90
C LEU A 131 19.00 -0.48 -16.28
N ARG A 132 18.85 -1.82 -16.35
CA ARG A 132 18.91 -2.57 -17.62
C ARG A 132 17.69 -2.34 -18.51
N HIS A 133 16.53 -2.09 -17.91
CA HIS A 133 15.26 -1.86 -18.60
C HIS A 133 14.67 -0.50 -18.22
N PRO A 134 15.31 0.61 -18.63
CA PRO A 134 14.93 1.96 -18.21
C PRO A 134 13.56 2.39 -18.75
N PHE A 135 13.06 1.68 -19.76
CA PHE A 135 11.71 1.77 -20.25
C PHE A 135 11.07 0.42 -19.96
N GLY A 136 10.24 0.32 -18.90
CA GLY A 136 9.33 -0.81 -18.81
C GLY A 136 8.51 -0.86 -20.10
N ASP A 137 8.65 -1.94 -20.85
CA ASP A 137 7.94 -2.27 -22.09
C ASP A 137 7.64 -1.11 -23.06
N ASN A 138 8.59 -0.19 -23.32
CA ASN A 138 8.48 0.69 -24.49
C ASN A 138 9.27 0.09 -25.65
N HIS A 139 8.56 -0.24 -26.73
CA HIS A 139 9.13 -0.69 -28.00
C HIS A 139 10.00 0.36 -28.71
N ASP A 140 10.01 1.62 -28.25
CA ASP A 140 10.62 2.75 -28.94
C ASP A 140 11.76 3.37 -28.11
N GLY A 141 12.92 2.73 -28.14
CA GLY A 141 14.09 3.15 -27.37
C GLY A 141 14.73 4.44 -27.87
N LEU A 142 14.94 5.42 -26.99
CA LEU A 142 15.95 6.48 -27.17
C LEU A 142 16.59 6.89 -25.83
N SER A 143 17.91 6.75 -25.77
CA SER A 143 18.82 6.80 -24.62
C SER A 143 19.15 8.20 -24.05
N LYS A 144 19.59 8.28 -22.77
CA LYS A 144 20.98 8.65 -22.36
C LYS A 144 21.14 8.90 -20.84
N GLY A 145 22.23 8.39 -20.27
CA GLY A 145 22.97 9.02 -19.14
C GLY A 145 23.00 8.25 -17.80
N PRO A 146 24.19 8.03 -17.18
CA PRO A 146 24.31 7.33 -15.90
C PRO A 146 24.08 8.29 -14.72
N MET A 147 23.42 7.84 -13.65
CA MET A 147 23.18 8.67 -12.47
C MET A 147 23.53 7.96 -11.16
N ASN A 148 24.05 8.80 -10.26
CA ASN A 148 24.81 8.50 -9.06
C ASN A 148 23.98 7.81 -7.96
N LEU A 149 24.63 6.84 -7.31
CA LEU A 149 24.13 5.99 -6.25
C LEU A 149 24.08 6.77 -4.91
N ARG A 150 22.89 6.90 -4.31
CA ARG A 150 22.77 7.11 -2.86
C ARG A 150 21.58 6.33 -2.29
N VAL A 151 21.96 5.23 -1.65
CA VAL A 151 21.17 4.34 -0.80
C VAL A 151 20.54 5.12 0.35
N LEU A 152 19.26 4.86 0.63
CA LEU A 152 18.63 5.16 1.92
C LEU A 152 18.00 3.89 2.51
N THR A 153 18.86 3.02 3.05
CA THR A 153 18.46 2.15 4.15
C THR A 153 18.53 2.96 5.44
N GLN A 154 17.42 3.11 6.17
CA GLN A 154 17.35 2.95 7.63
C GLN A 154 15.97 3.33 8.19
N ARG A 155 15.46 2.48 9.08
CA ARG A 155 14.33 2.72 10.00
C ARG A 155 14.66 3.89 10.95
N PRO A 156 13.63 4.51 11.54
CA PRO A 156 13.48 4.30 12.98
C PRO A 156 12.03 3.98 13.38
N ALA A 157 11.91 3.12 14.39
CA ALA A 157 10.70 2.91 15.15
C ALA A 157 10.72 3.84 16.37
N SER A 158 9.79 4.80 16.45
CA SER A 158 9.29 5.38 17.71
C SER A 158 8.09 6.28 17.46
N LEU A 159 7.12 6.23 18.39
CA LEU A 159 5.84 6.97 18.45
C LEU A 159 4.74 6.54 17.47
N LEU A 160 4.33 5.26 17.52
CA LEU A 160 3.04 4.85 16.99
C LEU A 160 2.05 4.52 18.12
N PRO A 161 0.76 4.85 17.94
CA PRO A 161 -0.28 4.48 18.89
C PRO A 161 -0.36 2.95 19.05
N ALA A 162 -0.88 2.51 20.20
CA ALA A 162 -1.16 1.09 20.43
C ALA A 162 -2.00 0.53 19.26
N ASN A 163 -1.65 -0.68 18.79
CA ASN A 163 -2.29 -1.39 17.67
C ASN A 163 -1.90 -0.88 16.26
N VAL A 164 -0.63 -0.50 16.06
CA VAL A 164 -0.01 -0.45 14.73
C VAL A 164 1.13 -1.47 14.68
N ALA A 165 1.11 -2.38 13.70
CA ALA A 165 2.15 -3.39 13.49
C ALA A 165 2.85 -3.16 12.15
N PHE A 166 4.10 -3.61 12.03
CA PHE A 166 4.86 -3.64 10.78
C PHE A 166 5.08 -5.10 10.36
N LEU A 167 4.85 -5.38 9.07
CA LEU A 167 5.26 -6.61 8.40
C LEU A 167 6.35 -6.29 7.36
#